data_AF-A0A1J9QN28-F1
#
_entry.id   AF-A0A1J9QN28-F1
#
_cell.length_a   1.000
_cell.length_b   1.000
_cell.length_c   1.000
_cell.angle_alpha   90.00
_cell.angle_beta   90.00
_cell.angle_gamma   90.00
#
_symmetry.space_group_name_H-M   'P 1'
#
loop_
_entity.id
_entity.type
_entity.pdbx_description
1 polymer ?
#
loop_
_entity_poly.entity_id
_entity_poly.type
_entity_poly.pdbx_seq_one_letter_code
_entity_poly.pdbx_strand_id
1 'polypeptide(L)'
;MKLQDLKTIIFHTQFRIARSIFGSIGPTVVKVGRNCVIKGPCQLPELEALLYVSEHTTIPVPRVRRTYNGPGGIYIMMDYIQGMDLQTLWMRGLKPKEKETIVNDIAAILTQLRTLHPIKEGMVASAQGGAILDYRIGSQLVGPFQSHSSFHSFLRGGVPLEATAKVFGEEVALCHSKNYRTFFSHSDLAPRNIIIRDGRIVGVVDWALAGWYPEYWDLTKAYYTSFKVPDWPESIQLKLPSYADELEAERLLWRLYDEPGNVSRN
;
A
#
# COMPACT_ATOMS: atom_id res chain seq x y z
N MET A 1 11.43 27.12 -27.05
CA MET A 1 11.19 26.45 -25.76
C MET A 1 10.14 25.38 -25.98
N LYS A 2 10.40 24.11 -25.67
CA LYS A 2 9.44 23.02 -25.94
C LYS A 2 8.28 23.10 -24.94
N LEU A 3 7.08 22.66 -25.33
CA LEU A 3 5.87 22.72 -24.50
C LEU A 3 6.03 21.96 -23.16
N GLN A 4 6.87 20.91 -23.13
CA GLN A 4 7.22 20.18 -21.92
C GLN A 4 8.03 21.04 -20.94
N ASP A 5 8.99 21.83 -21.41
CA ASP A 5 9.83 22.70 -20.57
C ASP A 5 8.98 23.74 -19.83
N LEU A 6 8.00 24.32 -20.53
CA LEU A 6 7.09 25.30 -19.96
C LEU A 6 6.18 24.67 -18.89
N LYS A 7 5.67 23.45 -19.11
CA LYS A 7 4.85 22.72 -18.11
C LYS A 7 5.65 22.40 -16.85
N THR A 8 6.92 22.02 -16.99
CA THR A 8 7.82 21.74 -15.87
C THR A 8 8.16 23.01 -15.07
N ILE A 9 8.42 24.13 -15.74
CA ILE A 9 8.67 25.42 -15.08
C ILE A 9 7.44 25.91 -14.31
N ILE A 10 6.26 25.80 -14.91
CA ILE A 10 4.99 26.16 -14.25
C ILE A 10 4.77 25.28 -13.04
N PHE A 11 5.02 23.96 -13.15
CA PHE A 11 4.92 23.02 -12.04
C PHE A 11 5.84 23.40 -10.87
N HIS A 12 7.14 23.63 -11.11
CA HIS A 12 8.07 23.97 -10.04
C HIS A 12 7.70 25.28 -9.35
N THR A 13 7.27 26.27 -10.13
CA THR A 13 6.79 27.56 -9.60
C THR A 13 5.53 27.35 -8.75
N GLN A 14 4.53 26.63 -9.26
CA GLN A 14 3.29 26.33 -8.53
C GLN A 14 3.56 25.52 -7.25
N PHE A 15 4.42 24.51 -7.31
CA PHE A 15 4.76 23.68 -6.15
C PHE A 15 5.45 24.49 -5.06
N ARG A 16 6.42 25.35 -5.42
CA ARG A 16 7.12 26.23 -4.46
C ARG A 16 6.17 27.24 -3.82
N ILE A 17 5.33 27.89 -4.63
CA ILE A 17 4.33 28.87 -4.16
C ILE A 17 3.31 28.17 -3.25
N ALA A 18 2.77 27.04 -3.68
CA ALA A 18 1.78 26.29 -2.93
C ALA A 18 2.32 25.81 -1.58
N ARG A 19 3.56 25.31 -1.54
CA ARG A 19 4.23 24.92 -0.29
C ARG A 19 4.39 26.09 0.67
N SER A 20 4.63 27.30 0.15
CA SER A 20 4.74 28.52 0.95
C SER A 20 3.40 29.06 1.44
N ILE A 21 2.32 28.93 0.66
CA ILE A 21 1.02 29.54 0.96
C ILE A 21 0.12 28.59 1.77
N PHE A 22 0.09 27.31 1.41
CA PHE A 22 -0.85 26.34 1.99
C PHE A 22 -0.19 25.34 2.95
N GLY A 23 1.14 25.35 3.04
CA GLY A 23 1.90 24.42 3.87
C GLY A 23 1.97 22.99 3.31
N SER A 24 2.69 22.15 4.03
CA SER A 24 2.82 20.71 3.75
C SER A 24 1.78 19.93 4.56
N ILE A 25 1.12 18.96 3.94
CA ILE A 25 0.24 18.00 4.65
C ILE A 25 1.04 16.76 5.07
N GLY A 26 2.20 16.54 4.46
CA GLY A 26 3.16 15.50 4.83
C GLY A 26 4.52 15.78 4.20
N PRO A 27 5.51 14.88 4.34
CA PRO A 27 6.86 15.08 3.79
C PRO A 27 6.87 15.23 2.26
N THR A 28 5.93 14.56 1.58
CA THR A 28 5.85 14.51 0.12
C THR A 28 4.55 15.08 -0.44
N VAL A 29 3.68 15.67 0.40
CA VAL A 29 2.34 16.14 -0.02
C VAL A 29 2.17 17.63 0.27
N VAL A 30 1.87 18.39 -0.78
CA VAL A 30 1.63 19.84 -0.73
C VAL A 30 0.23 20.16 -1.22
N LYS A 31 -0.50 20.98 -0.47
CA LYS A 31 -1.84 21.43 -0.87
C LYS A 31 -1.73 22.53 -1.93
N VAL A 32 -2.54 22.44 -2.98
CA VAL A 32 -2.61 23.44 -4.06
C VAL A 32 -4.04 23.95 -4.19
N GLY A 33 -4.31 25.12 -3.62
CA GLY A 33 -5.66 25.66 -3.55
C GLY A 33 -6.57 24.87 -2.61
N ARG A 34 -7.89 24.96 -2.81
CA ARG A 34 -8.87 24.39 -1.86
C ARG A 34 -9.05 22.88 -1.99
N ASN A 35 -9.00 22.35 -3.21
CA ASN A 35 -9.50 21.02 -3.56
C ASN A 35 -8.45 20.13 -4.24
N CYS A 36 -7.16 20.46 -4.15
CA CYS A 36 -6.12 19.72 -4.84
C CYS A 36 -4.85 19.60 -3.99
N VAL A 37 -4.13 18.49 -4.18
CA VAL A 37 -2.79 18.26 -3.64
C VAL A 37 -1.86 17.84 -4.76
N ILE A 38 -0.56 18.08 -4.57
CA ILE A 38 0.52 17.46 -5.32
C ILE A 38 1.26 16.55 -4.35
N LYS A 39 1.37 15.26 -4.70
CA LYS A 39 2.25 14.30 -4.03
C LYS A 39 3.47 14.03 -4.90
N GLY A 40 4.65 14.00 -4.29
CA GLY A 40 5.85 13.49 -4.92
C GLY A 40 7.15 13.85 -4.19
N PRO A 41 8.28 13.27 -4.63
CA PRO A 41 8.36 12.32 -5.74
C PRO A 41 7.71 10.96 -5.42
N CYS A 42 6.99 10.41 -6.38
CA CYS A 42 6.31 9.12 -6.35
C CYS A 42 6.99 8.14 -7.31
N GLN A 43 6.90 6.85 -6.98
CA GLN A 43 7.24 5.78 -7.91
C GLN A 43 6.06 5.47 -8.83
N LEU A 44 6.34 4.88 -10.01
CA LEU A 44 5.31 4.54 -10.99
C LEU A 44 4.18 3.64 -10.45
N PRO A 45 4.44 2.63 -9.58
CA PRO A 45 3.38 1.78 -9.03
C PRO A 45 2.26 2.55 -8.32
N GLU A 46 2.55 3.69 -7.69
CA GLU A 46 1.52 4.51 -7.04
C GLU A 46 0.51 5.06 -8.06
N LEU A 47 1.01 5.57 -9.19
CA LEU A 47 0.15 6.11 -10.25
C LEU A 47 -0.66 4.99 -10.90
N GLU A 48 -0.02 3.85 -11.17
CA GLU A 48 -0.66 2.68 -11.78
C GLU A 48 -1.82 2.17 -10.92
N ALA A 49 -1.58 2.02 -9.61
CA ALA A 49 -2.60 1.54 -8.68
C ALA A 49 -3.77 2.52 -8.54
N LEU A 50 -3.49 3.83 -8.41
CA LEU A 50 -4.55 4.85 -8.34
C LEU A 50 -5.45 4.81 -9.57
N LEU A 51 -4.87 4.77 -10.77
CA LEU A 51 -5.63 4.72 -12.01
C LEU A 51 -6.44 3.41 -12.11
N TYR A 52 -5.79 2.28 -11.86
CA TYR A 52 -6.43 0.96 -11.95
C TYR A 52 -7.63 0.82 -11.01
N VAL A 53 -7.45 1.18 -9.74
CA VAL A 53 -8.53 1.10 -8.74
C VAL A 53 -9.66 2.07 -9.05
N SER A 54 -9.35 3.27 -9.54
CA SER A 54 -10.38 4.26 -9.91
C SER A 54 -11.24 3.82 -11.09
N GLU A 55 -10.69 3.00 -11.99
CA GLU A 55 -11.39 2.52 -13.18
C GLU A 55 -12.21 1.24 -12.92
N HIS A 56 -11.75 0.39 -12.00
CA HIS A 56 -12.30 -0.96 -11.82
C HIS A 56 -13.11 -1.13 -10.53
N THR A 57 -13.21 -0.11 -9.67
CA THR A 57 -13.92 -0.21 -8.39
C THR A 57 -14.74 1.04 -8.08
N THR A 58 -15.54 0.97 -7.02
CA THR A 58 -16.23 2.14 -6.44
C THR A 58 -15.51 2.69 -5.21
N ILE A 59 -14.30 2.20 -4.92
CA ILE A 59 -13.50 2.63 -3.77
C ILE A 59 -13.20 4.13 -3.93
N PRO A 60 -13.47 4.96 -2.90
CA PRO A 60 -13.23 6.38 -2.99
C PRO A 60 -11.71 6.64 -2.95
N VAL A 61 -11.11 6.87 -4.11
CA VAL A 61 -9.68 7.23 -4.26
C VAL A 61 -9.52 8.66 -4.77
N PRO A 62 -8.39 9.35 -4.50
CA PRO A 62 -8.12 10.65 -5.09
C PRO A 62 -8.05 10.55 -6.62
N ARG A 63 -8.89 11.32 -7.31
CA ARG A 63 -8.83 11.37 -8.78
C ARG A 63 -7.55 12.07 -9.22
N VAL A 64 -6.77 11.37 -10.05
CA VAL A 64 -5.59 11.94 -10.71
C VAL A 64 -6.04 13.00 -11.72
N ARG A 65 -5.53 14.23 -11.56
CA ARG A 65 -5.82 15.34 -12.48
C ARG A 65 -4.72 15.51 -13.52
N ARG A 66 -3.47 15.48 -13.08
CA ARG A 66 -2.27 15.66 -13.92
C ARG A 66 -1.08 14.98 -13.28
N THR A 67 -0.11 14.62 -14.11
CA THR A 67 1.20 14.12 -13.68
C THR A 67 2.30 15.01 -14.25
N TYR A 68 3.41 15.08 -13.52
CA TYR A 68 4.59 15.82 -13.91
C TYR A 68 5.82 14.95 -13.65
N ASN A 69 6.79 14.99 -14.56
CA ASN A 69 8.09 14.41 -14.32
C ASN A 69 8.96 15.46 -13.62
N GLY A 70 9.66 15.07 -12.56
CA GLY A 70 10.56 15.95 -11.85
C GLY A 70 11.75 15.19 -11.24
N PRO A 71 12.62 15.89 -10.50
CA PRO A 71 13.72 15.25 -9.80
C PRO A 71 13.19 14.17 -8.83
N GLY A 72 13.76 12.96 -8.93
CA GLY A 72 13.44 11.86 -8.02
C GLY A 72 12.19 11.04 -8.35
N GLY A 73 11.40 11.41 -9.37
CA GLY A 73 10.27 10.58 -9.82
C GLY A 73 9.10 11.37 -10.41
N ILE A 74 7.92 10.78 -10.31
CA ILE A 74 6.66 11.36 -10.81
C ILE A 74 6.03 12.20 -9.70
N TYR A 75 5.45 13.33 -10.05
CA TYR A 75 4.60 14.12 -9.17
C TYR A 75 3.16 14.03 -9.63
N ILE A 76 2.27 13.63 -8.72
CA ILE A 76 0.86 13.37 -9.00
C ILE A 76 0.04 14.50 -8.40
N MET A 77 -0.61 15.28 -9.28
CA MET A 77 -1.62 16.25 -8.89
C MET A 77 -2.99 15.58 -8.87
N MET A 78 -3.65 15.57 -7.72
CA MET A 78 -4.89 14.84 -7.49
C MET A 78 -5.86 15.60 -6.58
N ASP A 79 -7.10 15.12 -6.52
CA ASP A 79 -8.12 15.69 -5.64
C ASP A 79 -7.68 15.65 -4.17
N TYR A 80 -7.88 16.75 -3.44
CA TYR A 80 -7.75 16.77 -1.99
C TYR A 80 -9.06 16.25 -1.37
N ILE A 81 -9.00 15.14 -0.66
CA ILE A 81 -10.16 14.57 0.03
C ILE A 81 -10.34 15.28 1.37
N GLN A 82 -11.49 15.92 1.54
CA GLN A 82 -11.84 16.62 2.77
C GLN A 82 -12.33 15.61 3.82
N GLY A 83 -11.70 15.62 5.00
CA GLY A 83 -12.07 14.76 6.11
C GLY A 83 -10.95 14.70 7.16
N MET A 84 -11.10 13.77 8.10
CA MET A 84 -10.09 13.45 9.12
C MET A 84 -9.55 12.06 8.88
N ASP A 85 -8.25 11.84 9.08
CA ASP A 85 -7.69 10.50 9.00
C ASP A 85 -8.25 9.61 10.12
N LEU A 86 -8.45 8.33 9.79
CA LEU A 86 -9.05 7.37 10.71
C LEU A 86 -8.14 7.14 11.92
N GLN A 87 -6.82 7.22 11.77
CA GLN A 87 -5.88 7.05 12.90
C GLN A 87 -6.17 8.07 14.00
N THR A 88 -6.30 9.35 13.65
CA THR A 88 -6.65 10.42 14.59
C THR A 88 -7.98 10.15 15.29
N LEU A 89 -9.01 9.73 14.55
CA LEU A 89 -10.30 9.40 15.14
C LEU A 89 -10.23 8.17 16.06
N TRP A 90 -9.53 7.13 15.63
CA TRP A 90 -9.36 5.89 16.38
C TRP A 90 -8.70 6.14 17.73
N MET A 91 -7.62 6.95 17.74
CA MET A 91 -6.90 7.33 18.95
C MET A 91 -7.69 8.24 19.88
N ARG A 92 -8.68 8.99 19.36
CA ARG A 92 -9.61 9.80 20.17
C ARG A 92 -10.70 8.97 20.87
N GLY A 93 -10.82 7.68 20.55
CA GLY A 93 -11.80 6.79 21.16
C GLY A 93 -13.16 6.82 20.44
N LEU A 94 -13.20 6.28 19.23
CA LEU A 94 -14.47 5.99 18.54
C LEU A 94 -15.36 5.05 19.37
N LYS A 95 -16.67 5.33 19.38
CA LYS A 95 -17.66 4.45 20.02
C LYS A 95 -17.71 3.11 19.30
N PRO A 96 -18.11 2.02 19.98
CA PRO A 96 -18.18 0.68 19.38
C PRO A 96 -18.95 0.63 18.06
N LYS A 97 -20.12 1.30 17.99
CA LYS A 97 -20.95 1.35 16.78
C LYS A 97 -20.30 2.13 15.61
N GLU A 98 -19.53 3.17 15.92
CA GLU A 98 -18.79 3.94 14.91
C GLU A 98 -17.64 3.10 14.36
N LYS A 99 -16.88 2.43 15.23
CA LYS A 99 -15.84 1.47 14.83
C LYS A 99 -16.43 0.38 13.95
N GLU A 100 -17.52 -0.26 14.38
CA GLU A 100 -18.18 -1.32 13.60
C GLU A 100 -18.60 -0.85 12.20
N THR A 101 -19.18 0.35 12.09
CA THR A 101 -19.57 0.95 10.81
C THR A 101 -18.36 1.11 9.89
N ILE A 102 -17.26 1.65 10.42
CA ILE A 102 -16.02 1.87 9.65
C ILE A 102 -15.37 0.55 9.24
N VAL A 103 -15.33 -0.44 10.14
CA VAL A 103 -14.78 -1.77 9.85
C VAL A 103 -15.61 -2.49 8.79
N ASN A 104 -16.93 -2.27 8.75
CA ASN A 104 -17.77 -2.79 7.67
C ASN A 104 -17.52 -2.08 6.34
N ASP A 105 -17.29 -0.76 6.33
CA ASP A 105 -16.87 -0.03 5.12
C ASP A 105 -15.51 -0.56 4.61
N ILE A 106 -14.57 -0.88 5.51
CA ILE A 106 -13.28 -1.49 5.17
C ILE A 106 -13.46 -2.89 4.56
N ALA A 107 -14.35 -3.71 5.14
CA ALA A 107 -14.64 -5.04 4.59
C ALA A 107 -15.19 -4.95 3.16
N ALA A 108 -16.02 -3.95 2.86
CA ALA A 108 -16.52 -3.70 1.52
C ALA A 108 -15.40 -3.28 0.55
N ILE A 109 -14.42 -2.49 1.01
CA ILE A 109 -13.23 -2.13 0.22
C ILE A 109 -12.39 -3.38 -0.08
N LEU A 110 -12.05 -4.17 0.93
CA LEU A 110 -11.26 -5.41 0.78
C LEU A 110 -11.96 -6.41 -0.15
N THR A 111 -13.29 -6.51 -0.06
CA THR A 111 -14.09 -7.34 -0.96
C THR A 111 -13.94 -6.88 -2.41
N GLN A 112 -14.08 -5.58 -2.69
CA GLN A 112 -13.90 -5.04 -4.03
C GLN A 112 -12.49 -5.29 -4.58
N LEU A 113 -11.46 -5.06 -3.78
CA LEU A 113 -10.07 -5.34 -4.19
C LEU A 113 -9.86 -6.81 -4.57
N ARG A 114 -10.48 -7.73 -3.82
CA ARG A 114 -10.43 -9.18 -4.11
C ARG A 114 -11.27 -9.63 -5.29
N THR A 115 -12.13 -8.79 -5.85
CA THR A 115 -12.82 -9.08 -7.11
C THR A 115 -12.02 -8.68 -8.34
N LEU A 116 -10.91 -7.94 -8.17
CA LEU A 116 -10.03 -7.58 -9.27
C LEU A 116 -9.23 -8.80 -9.72
N HIS A 117 -9.03 -8.94 -11.03
CA HIS A 117 -8.37 -10.11 -11.62
C HIS A 117 -6.94 -9.77 -12.04
N PRO A 118 -5.93 -10.55 -11.62
CA PRO A 118 -4.56 -10.35 -12.05
C PRO A 118 -4.38 -10.71 -13.53
N ILE A 119 -3.32 -10.19 -14.14
CA ILE A 119 -2.89 -10.60 -15.50
C ILE A 119 -2.59 -12.10 -15.51
N LYS A 120 -2.01 -12.61 -14.43
CA LYS A 120 -1.61 -14.01 -14.27
C LYS A 120 -1.70 -14.43 -12.80
N GLU A 121 -2.36 -15.55 -12.52
CA GLU A 121 -2.33 -16.14 -11.18
C GLU A 121 -0.91 -16.53 -10.74
N GLY A 122 -0.66 -16.34 -9.45
CA GLY A 122 0.64 -16.54 -8.82
C GLY A 122 1.61 -15.37 -8.97
N MET A 123 1.31 -14.31 -9.74
CA MET A 123 2.26 -13.21 -9.89
C MET A 123 2.30 -12.28 -8.66
N VAL A 124 3.45 -11.66 -8.43
CA VAL A 124 3.58 -10.52 -7.51
C VAL A 124 4.16 -9.33 -8.27
N ALA A 125 3.35 -8.29 -8.47
CA ALA A 125 3.66 -7.21 -9.39
C ALA A 125 2.81 -5.96 -9.13
N SER A 126 3.21 -4.81 -9.69
CA SER A 126 2.39 -3.60 -9.68
C SER A 126 1.09 -3.80 -10.47
N ALA A 127 0.18 -2.83 -10.43
CA ALA A 127 -1.11 -2.94 -11.11
C ALA A 127 -0.99 -3.23 -12.62
N GLN A 128 0.06 -2.74 -13.27
CA GLN A 128 0.34 -2.97 -14.70
C GLN A 128 1.36 -4.10 -14.96
N GLY A 129 1.66 -4.93 -13.94
CA GLY A 129 2.58 -6.06 -14.07
C GLY A 129 4.06 -5.73 -13.92
N GLY A 130 4.40 -4.53 -13.44
CA GLY A 130 5.76 -4.07 -13.19
C GLY A 130 6.29 -4.41 -11.79
N ALA A 131 7.44 -3.84 -11.43
CA ALA A 131 8.04 -4.01 -10.11
C ALA A 131 7.19 -3.34 -9.00
N ILE A 132 7.19 -3.94 -7.82
CA ILE A 132 6.47 -3.42 -6.65
C ILE A 132 7.40 -2.64 -5.71
N LEU A 133 6.82 -1.73 -4.93
CA LEU A 133 7.43 -1.18 -3.73
C LEU A 133 6.68 -1.77 -2.53
N ASP A 134 7.37 -2.28 -1.52
CA ASP A 134 6.75 -2.68 -0.26
C ASP A 134 7.76 -2.52 0.88
N TYR A 135 7.46 -1.70 1.89
CA TYR A 135 8.40 -1.43 2.99
C TYR A 135 8.65 -2.61 3.94
N ARG A 136 7.84 -3.68 3.90
CA ARG A 136 8.19 -4.96 4.55
C ARG A 136 9.33 -5.67 3.80
N ILE A 137 9.45 -5.39 2.50
CA ILE A 137 10.51 -5.94 1.66
C ILE A 137 11.72 -5.01 1.63
N GLY A 138 11.52 -3.71 1.51
CA GLY A 138 12.60 -2.74 1.49
C GLY A 138 12.19 -1.41 0.88
N SER A 139 13.18 -0.52 0.70
CA SER A 139 12.98 0.83 0.17
C SER A 139 13.08 0.94 -1.35
N GLN A 140 13.37 -0.17 -2.04
CA GLN A 140 13.62 -0.24 -3.47
C GLN A 140 12.51 -1.01 -4.19
N LEU A 141 12.35 -0.73 -5.48
CA LEU A 141 11.49 -1.52 -6.35
C LEU A 141 12.07 -2.92 -6.55
N VAL A 142 11.23 -3.95 -6.45
CA VAL A 142 11.62 -5.36 -6.63
C VAL A 142 10.64 -6.10 -7.53
N GLY A 143 11.09 -7.20 -8.14
CA GLY A 143 10.30 -7.97 -9.09
C GLY A 143 10.23 -7.31 -10.48
N PRO A 144 9.16 -7.53 -11.27
CA PRO A 144 7.99 -8.36 -10.95
C PRO A 144 8.36 -9.83 -10.74
N PHE A 145 7.65 -10.52 -9.86
CA PHE A 145 7.81 -11.94 -9.63
C PHE A 145 6.75 -12.71 -10.42
N GLN A 146 7.18 -13.69 -11.20
CA GLN A 146 6.32 -14.44 -12.12
C GLN A 146 5.54 -15.58 -11.43
N SER A 147 5.82 -15.81 -10.13
CA SER A 147 5.19 -16.82 -9.27
C SER A 147 5.35 -16.48 -7.79
N HIS A 148 4.43 -16.95 -6.94
CA HIS A 148 4.53 -16.86 -5.49
C HIS A 148 5.78 -17.57 -4.98
N SER A 149 6.18 -18.69 -5.60
CA SER A 149 7.43 -19.39 -5.27
C SER A 149 8.67 -18.50 -5.47
N SER A 150 8.77 -17.78 -6.59
CA SER A 150 9.89 -16.85 -6.82
C SER A 150 9.87 -15.66 -5.84
N PHE A 151 8.69 -15.18 -5.47
CA PHE A 151 8.52 -14.14 -4.47
C PHE A 151 8.93 -14.62 -3.07
N HIS A 152 8.45 -15.78 -2.64
CA HIS A 152 8.79 -16.38 -1.35
C HIS A 152 10.27 -16.75 -1.26
N SER A 153 10.87 -17.25 -2.36
CA SER A 153 12.32 -17.49 -2.42
C SER A 153 13.10 -16.19 -2.18
N PHE A 154 12.66 -15.08 -2.78
CA PHE A 154 13.23 -13.76 -2.52
C PHE A 154 13.07 -13.34 -1.06
N LEU A 155 11.89 -13.53 -0.45
CA LEU A 155 11.66 -13.20 0.97
C LEU A 155 12.58 -13.96 1.93
N ARG A 156 13.09 -15.12 1.53
CA ARG A 156 14.02 -15.95 2.29
C ARG A 156 15.49 -15.76 1.90
N GLY A 157 15.82 -14.71 1.14
CA GLY A 157 17.20 -14.46 0.70
C GLY A 157 17.76 -15.56 -0.22
N GLY A 158 16.89 -16.24 -0.97
CA GLY A 158 17.27 -17.32 -1.89
C GLY A 158 17.47 -18.69 -1.24
N VAL A 159 17.20 -18.84 0.06
CA VAL A 159 17.27 -20.16 0.73
C VAL A 159 16.26 -21.14 0.08
N PRO A 160 16.73 -22.31 -0.41
CA PRO A 160 15.86 -23.33 -0.99
C PRO A 160 14.78 -23.80 0.00
N LEU A 161 13.64 -24.26 -0.52
CA LEU A 161 12.50 -24.64 0.32
C LEU A 161 12.88 -25.79 1.28
N GLU A 162 13.71 -26.72 0.81
CA GLU A 162 14.19 -27.90 1.55
C GLU A 162 15.10 -27.53 2.73
N ALA A 163 15.76 -26.36 2.67
CA ALA A 163 16.61 -25.85 3.73
C ALA A 163 15.89 -24.83 4.63
N THR A 164 14.68 -24.39 4.24
CA THR A 164 13.97 -23.29 4.91
C THR A 164 13.63 -23.62 6.36
N ALA A 165 13.17 -24.85 6.65
CA ALA A 165 12.83 -25.25 8.01
C ALA A 165 14.00 -25.07 8.99
N LYS A 166 15.22 -25.40 8.53
CA LYS A 166 16.45 -25.28 9.33
C LYS A 166 16.87 -23.82 9.57
N VAL A 167 16.62 -22.92 8.62
CA VAL A 167 17.09 -21.53 8.67
C VAL A 167 16.06 -20.60 9.31
N PHE A 168 14.78 -20.77 8.96
CA PHE A 168 13.71 -19.85 9.30
C PHE A 168 12.55 -20.48 10.10
N GLY A 169 12.56 -21.80 10.31
CA GLY A 169 11.50 -22.52 11.02
C GLY A 169 10.54 -23.27 10.10
N GLU A 170 9.89 -24.30 10.66
CA GLU A 170 8.92 -25.15 9.97
C GLU A 170 7.71 -24.34 9.48
N GLU A 171 7.30 -23.34 10.25
CA GLU A 171 6.19 -22.45 9.93
C GLU A 171 6.43 -21.71 8.60
N VAL A 172 7.65 -21.22 8.39
CA VAL A 172 8.04 -20.53 7.15
C VAL A 172 8.12 -21.52 5.98
N ALA A 173 8.65 -22.72 6.20
CA ALA A 173 8.73 -23.75 5.17
C ALA A 173 7.33 -24.20 4.72
N LEU A 174 6.44 -24.49 5.67
CA LEU A 174 5.06 -24.89 5.41
C LEU A 174 4.30 -23.77 4.69
N CYS A 175 4.32 -22.54 5.20
CA CYS A 175 3.69 -21.38 4.57
C CYS A 175 4.14 -21.21 3.11
N HIS A 176 5.45 -21.20 2.86
CA HIS A 176 5.98 -21.00 1.52
C HIS A 176 5.90 -22.22 0.58
N SER A 177 5.42 -23.36 1.07
CA SER A 177 5.10 -24.54 0.24
C SER A 177 3.65 -24.55 -0.26
N LYS A 178 2.78 -23.73 0.34
CA LYS A 178 1.35 -23.66 -0.01
C LYS A 178 1.13 -22.93 -1.34
N ASN A 179 0.02 -23.25 -1.98
CA ASN A 179 -0.48 -22.51 -3.14
C ASN A 179 -1.50 -21.46 -2.68
N TYR A 180 -1.28 -20.22 -3.08
CA TYR A 180 -2.16 -19.09 -2.77
C TYR A 180 -2.80 -18.53 -4.02
N ARG A 181 -3.97 -17.93 -3.86
CA ARG A 181 -4.55 -17.06 -4.89
C ARG A 181 -3.82 -15.72 -4.93
N THR A 182 -3.81 -15.08 -6.09
CA THR A 182 -3.32 -13.71 -6.24
C THR A 182 -4.49 -12.73 -6.16
N PHE A 183 -4.40 -11.75 -5.25
CA PHE A 183 -5.36 -10.66 -5.14
C PHE A 183 -4.69 -9.30 -5.23
N PHE A 184 -5.47 -8.29 -5.59
CA PHE A 184 -5.01 -6.91 -5.51
C PHE A 184 -5.02 -6.49 -4.03
N SER A 185 -3.86 -6.12 -3.50
CA SER A 185 -3.71 -5.61 -2.15
C SER A 185 -3.36 -4.13 -2.17
N HIS A 186 -3.86 -3.41 -1.17
CA HIS A 186 -3.37 -2.07 -0.89
C HIS A 186 -1.97 -2.12 -0.27
N SER A 187 -1.69 -3.17 0.52
CA SER A 187 -0.42 -3.42 1.21
C SER A 187 -0.01 -2.34 2.22
N ASP A 188 -0.85 -1.33 2.44
CA ASP A 188 -0.72 -0.34 3.52
C ASP A 188 -2.09 0.22 3.92
N LEU A 189 -3.08 -0.66 4.06
CA LEU A 189 -4.42 -0.28 4.50
C LEU A 189 -4.41 0.03 6.01
N ALA A 190 -3.66 1.05 6.39
CA ALA A 190 -3.49 1.55 7.74
C ALA A 190 -4.48 2.69 8.01
N PRO A 191 -4.86 2.97 9.27
CA PRO A 191 -5.82 4.02 9.61
C PRO A 191 -5.41 5.41 9.13
N ARG A 192 -4.12 5.71 9.06
CA ARG A 192 -3.58 6.98 8.55
C ARG A 192 -3.90 7.23 7.06
N ASN A 193 -4.19 6.16 6.32
CA ASN A 193 -4.46 6.18 4.88
C ASN A 193 -5.97 6.16 4.57
N ILE A 194 -6.83 6.22 5.58
CA ILE A 194 -8.28 6.21 5.45
C ILE A 194 -8.83 7.55 5.91
N ILE A 195 -9.60 8.21 5.06
CA ILE A 195 -10.20 9.52 5.33
C ILE A 195 -11.68 9.35 5.64
N ILE A 196 -12.10 9.87 6.78
CA ILE A 196 -13.46 9.82 7.30
C ILE A 196 -14.11 11.20 7.21
N ARG A 197 -15.38 11.21 6.80
CA ARG A 197 -16.27 12.35 6.91
C ARG A 197 -17.68 11.85 7.19
N ASP A 198 -18.37 12.51 8.12
CA ASP A 198 -19.74 12.15 8.53
C ASP A 198 -19.89 10.67 8.93
N GLY A 199 -18.86 10.12 9.60
CA GLY A 199 -18.83 8.74 10.09
C GLY A 199 -18.61 7.66 9.04
N ARG A 200 -18.33 8.03 7.78
CA ARG A 200 -18.12 7.09 6.66
C ARG A 200 -16.77 7.31 5.98
N ILE A 201 -16.27 6.26 5.34
CA ILE A 201 -15.06 6.35 4.51
C ILE A 201 -15.37 7.16 3.25
N VAL A 202 -14.64 8.25 3.05
CA VAL A 202 -14.73 9.11 1.86
C VAL A 202 -13.42 9.18 1.07
N GLY A 203 -12.38 8.48 1.54
CA GLY A 203 -11.10 8.41 0.86
C GLY A 203 -10.22 7.26 1.35
N VAL A 204 -9.59 6.57 0.42
CA VAL A 204 -8.47 5.66 0.65
C VAL A 204 -7.29 6.19 -0.16
N VAL A 205 -6.21 6.55 0.53
CA VAL A 205 -5.05 7.24 -0.04
C VAL A 205 -3.78 6.43 0.12
N ASP A 206 -2.69 6.88 -0.50
CA ASP A 206 -1.37 6.26 -0.41
C ASP A 206 -1.28 4.82 -0.97
N TRP A 207 -1.53 4.71 -2.27
CA TRP A 207 -1.49 3.44 -3.01
C TRP A 207 -0.08 3.06 -3.47
N ALA A 208 0.96 3.62 -2.86
CA ALA A 208 2.34 3.44 -3.32
C ALA A 208 2.84 1.99 -3.21
N LEU A 209 2.27 1.20 -2.28
CA LEU A 209 2.63 -0.20 -2.06
C LEU A 209 1.68 -1.19 -2.75
N ALA A 210 0.63 -0.67 -3.39
CA ALA A 210 -0.43 -1.49 -3.91
C ALA A 210 -0.02 -2.27 -5.17
N GLY A 211 -0.61 -3.44 -5.33
CA GLY A 211 -0.29 -4.36 -6.42
C GLY A 211 -0.93 -5.72 -6.23
N TRP A 212 -0.47 -6.69 -7.02
CA TRP A 212 -0.86 -8.08 -6.95
C TRP A 212 0.03 -8.82 -5.97
N TYR A 213 -0.56 -9.53 -5.01
CA TYR A 213 0.15 -10.24 -3.93
C TYR A 213 -0.56 -11.57 -3.58
N PRO A 214 0.10 -12.47 -2.82
CA PRO A 214 -0.57 -13.61 -2.21
C PRO A 214 -1.74 -13.16 -1.33
N GLU A 215 -2.82 -13.93 -1.30
CA GLU A 215 -4.08 -13.56 -0.65
C GLU A 215 -4.01 -13.17 0.85
N TYR A 216 -2.97 -13.59 1.56
CA TYR A 216 -2.74 -13.28 2.97
C TYR A 216 -2.07 -11.90 3.22
N TRP A 217 -1.59 -11.23 2.17
CA TRP A 217 -0.65 -10.11 2.30
C TRP A 217 -1.24 -8.90 3.06
N ASP A 218 -2.47 -8.46 2.76
CA ASP A 218 -3.08 -7.34 3.49
C ASP A 218 -3.24 -7.63 5.00
N LEU A 219 -3.46 -8.90 5.39
CA LEU A 219 -3.54 -9.26 6.81
C LEU A 219 -2.17 -9.08 7.48
N THR A 220 -1.12 -9.70 6.93
CA THR A 220 0.21 -9.64 7.53
C THR A 220 0.74 -8.21 7.54
N LYS A 221 0.44 -7.44 6.50
CA LYS A 221 0.75 -6.00 6.42
C LYS A 221 0.00 -5.18 7.48
N ALA A 222 -1.25 -5.49 7.81
CA ALA A 222 -1.95 -4.80 8.89
C ALA A 222 -1.21 -4.92 10.23
N TYR A 223 -0.67 -6.10 10.54
CA TYR A 223 0.18 -6.31 11.72
C TYR A 223 1.55 -5.64 11.62
N TYR A 224 2.15 -5.60 10.42
CA TYR A 224 3.46 -4.98 10.21
C TYR A 224 3.43 -3.45 10.30
N THR A 225 2.47 -2.79 9.64
CA THR A 225 2.48 -1.32 9.47
C THR A 225 1.68 -0.55 10.51
N SER A 226 0.83 -1.24 11.28
CA SER A 226 -0.15 -0.59 12.15
C SER A 226 -0.11 -1.09 13.60
N PHE A 227 0.99 -1.73 14.03
CA PHE A 227 1.16 -2.25 15.39
C PHE A 227 1.00 -1.21 16.51
N LYS A 228 1.11 0.09 16.18
CA LYS A 228 0.94 1.20 17.13
C LYS A 228 -0.51 1.65 17.30
N VAL A 229 -1.45 1.18 16.48
CA VAL A 229 -2.87 1.53 16.58
C VAL A 229 -3.61 0.41 17.30
N PRO A 230 -4.17 0.67 18.50
CA PRO A 230 -4.82 -0.36 19.29
C PRO A 230 -5.97 -1.05 18.55
N ASP A 231 -6.01 -2.38 18.64
CA ASP A 231 -7.04 -3.28 18.11
C ASP A 231 -7.25 -3.21 16.58
N TRP A 232 -6.39 -2.49 15.86
CA TRP A 232 -6.55 -2.30 14.43
C TRP A 232 -6.27 -3.58 13.64
N PRO A 233 -5.12 -4.26 13.81
CA PRO A 233 -4.87 -5.51 13.11
C PRO A 233 -5.96 -6.56 13.38
N GLU A 234 -6.46 -6.63 14.62
CA GLU A 234 -7.54 -7.52 15.04
C GLU A 234 -8.86 -7.16 14.33
N SER A 235 -9.17 -5.87 14.18
CA SER A 235 -10.35 -5.41 13.44
C SER A 235 -10.32 -5.81 11.97
N ILE A 236 -9.13 -5.79 11.34
CA ILE A 236 -8.93 -6.25 9.97
C ILE A 236 -8.99 -7.77 9.89
N GLN A 237 -8.37 -8.48 10.83
CA GLN A 237 -8.37 -9.94 10.91
C GLN A 237 -9.79 -10.51 10.91
N LEU A 238 -10.73 -9.88 11.63
CA LEU A 238 -12.14 -10.29 11.65
C LEU A 238 -12.85 -10.23 10.28
N LYS A 239 -12.27 -9.53 9.28
CA LYS A 239 -12.86 -9.33 7.95
C LYS A 239 -12.12 -10.08 6.84
N LEU A 240 -11.04 -10.78 7.18
CA LEU A 240 -10.27 -11.62 6.26
C LEU A 240 -10.33 -13.08 6.73
N PRO A 241 -10.04 -14.05 5.85
CA PRO A 241 -9.68 -15.39 6.32
C PRO A 241 -8.54 -15.33 7.34
N SER A 242 -8.47 -16.32 8.24
CA SER A 242 -7.61 -16.26 9.42
C SER A 242 -6.12 -16.02 9.12
N TYR A 243 -5.59 -16.67 8.08
CA TYR A 243 -4.17 -16.71 7.69
C TYR A 243 -3.17 -16.67 8.88
N ALA A 244 -3.50 -17.40 9.96
CA ALA A 244 -2.73 -17.35 11.20
C ALA A 244 -1.33 -17.96 11.03
N ASP A 245 -1.21 -19.06 10.29
CA ASP A 245 0.07 -19.69 9.97
C ASP A 245 0.95 -18.74 9.14
N GLU A 246 0.35 -18.05 8.17
CA GLU A 246 1.04 -17.08 7.31
C GLU A 246 1.54 -15.88 8.11
N LEU A 247 0.74 -15.40 9.07
CA LEU A 247 1.14 -14.33 9.97
C LEU A 247 2.30 -14.76 10.88
N GLU A 248 2.29 -15.99 11.40
CA GLU A 248 3.39 -16.49 12.22
C GLU A 248 4.67 -16.67 11.40
N ALA A 249 4.57 -17.23 10.20
CA ALA A 249 5.69 -17.32 9.26
C ALA A 249 6.27 -15.94 8.92
N GLU A 250 5.42 -14.95 8.64
CA GLU A 250 5.86 -13.58 8.40
C GLU A 250 6.56 -12.99 9.64
N ARG A 251 6.03 -13.17 10.86
CA ARG A 251 6.67 -12.70 12.09
C ARG A 251 8.05 -13.31 12.32
N LEU A 252 8.25 -14.58 11.98
CA LEU A 252 9.56 -15.22 12.02
C LEU A 252 10.52 -14.55 11.03
N LEU A 253 10.07 -14.30 9.80
CA LEU A 253 10.88 -13.59 8.81
C LEU A 253 11.20 -12.14 9.24
N TRP A 254 10.26 -11.42 9.84
CA TRP A 254 10.51 -10.06 10.37
C TRP A 254 11.58 -10.05 11.46
N ARG A 255 11.70 -11.14 12.23
CA ARG A 255 12.70 -11.25 13.30
C ARG A 255 14.05 -11.71 12.77
N LEU A 256 14.06 -12.64 11.82
CA LEU A 256 15.27 -13.33 11.37
C LEU A 256 15.92 -12.69 10.13
N TYR A 257 15.12 -12.09 9.25
CA TYR A 257 15.56 -11.54 7.98
C TYR A 257 14.60 -10.47 7.43
N ASP A 258 14.48 -9.36 8.17
CA ASP A 258 13.61 -8.26 7.78
C ASP A 258 14.16 -7.48 6.58
N GLU A 259 13.23 -6.91 5.80
CA GLU A 259 13.53 -6.07 4.65
C GLU A 259 14.57 -6.68 3.66
N PRO A 260 14.32 -7.88 3.10
CA PRO A 260 15.26 -8.62 2.24
C PRO A 260 15.68 -7.87 0.95
N GLY A 261 14.97 -6.83 0.54
CA GLY A 261 15.32 -5.97 -0.59
C GLY A 261 16.33 -4.86 -0.28
N ASN A 262 16.67 -4.63 0.99
CA ASN A 262 17.69 -3.66 1.39
C ASN A 262 19.07 -4.36 1.43
N VAL A 263 19.77 -4.37 0.30
CA VAL A 263 21.05 -5.10 0.08
C VAL A 263 22.21 -4.64 0.99
N SER A 264 22.04 -3.54 1.74
CA SER A 264 23.10 -2.90 2.54
C SER A 264 23.16 -3.31 4.02
N ARG A 265 22.45 -4.36 4.46
CA ARG A 265 22.42 -4.80 5.87
C ARG A 265 23.20 -6.07 6.20
N ASN A 266 23.99 -6.60 5.26
CA ASN A 266 24.92 -7.71 5.49
C ASN A 266 26.37 -7.22 5.60
#